data_AF-A0A1G1K4U9-F1
#
_entry.id   AF-A0A1G1K4U9-F1
#
_cell.length_a   1.000
_cell.length_b   1.000
_cell.length_c   1.000
_cell.angle_alpha   90.00
_cell.angle_beta   90.00
_cell.angle_gamma   90.00
#
_symmetry.space_group_name_H-M   'P 1'
#
loop_
_entity.id
_entity.type
_entity.pdbx_description
1 polymer ?
#
loop_
_entity_poly.entity_id
_entity_poly.type
_entity_poly.pdbx_seq_one_letter_code
_entity_poly.pdbx_strand_id
1 'polypeptide(L)'
;MAETPGPLNKPSVKCPSCGFANILGMDRCDQCFHSLMQTGLPKPNQGDKLQTAIMTTPVAALLTGKDLLVCSPSDSVQKVVRIFQKENKNCILVYERKKLVGILSNRDLLWRVAGKYQDLTKVKVGTVMTRNPEYVRATDPIAYVVNKMAMGGFRHVPVLAEDGTPHSIIIIKDVLGYLSRRRKST
;
A
#
# COMPACT_ATOMS: atom_id res chain seq x y z
N MET A 1 -14.42 43.97 27.77
CA MET A 1 -12.97 43.72 27.60
C MET A 1 -12.87 42.36 26.95
N ALA A 2 -12.61 42.30 25.64
CA ALA A 2 -12.51 41.03 24.92
C ALA A 2 -11.14 40.41 25.21
N GLU A 3 -11.14 39.19 25.74
CA GLU A 3 -9.94 38.39 25.95
C GLU A 3 -9.24 38.17 24.61
N THR A 4 -7.96 38.53 24.54
CA THR A 4 -7.08 38.18 23.42
C THR A 4 -6.92 36.65 23.40
N PRO A 5 -7.26 35.95 22.32
CA PRO A 5 -7.03 34.52 22.24
C PRO A 5 -5.51 34.26 22.31
N GLY A 6 -5.10 33.46 23.29
CA GLY A 6 -3.71 33.03 23.46
C GLY A 6 -3.16 32.36 22.21
N PRO A 7 -1.83 32.34 22.00
CA PRO A 7 -1.24 31.86 20.76
C PRO A 7 -1.65 30.40 20.52
N LEU A 8 -2.40 30.18 19.44
CA LEU A 8 -2.70 28.86 18.91
C LEU A 8 -1.35 28.17 18.65
N ASN A 9 -1.05 27.14 19.45
CA ASN A 9 0.15 26.33 19.32
C ASN A 9 0.03 25.47 18.05
N LYS A 10 0.16 26.12 16.87
CA LYS A 10 0.11 25.46 15.58
C LYS A 10 1.40 24.66 15.40
N PRO A 11 1.32 23.40 14.93
CA PRO A 11 2.52 22.63 14.59
C PRO A 11 3.37 23.42 13.59
N SER A 12 4.65 23.58 13.89
CA SER A 12 5.60 24.37 13.09
C SER A 12 6.76 23.51 12.60
N VAL A 13 7.27 23.84 11.41
CA VAL A 13 8.44 23.21 10.78
C VAL A 13 9.55 24.25 10.62
N LYS A 14 10.77 23.91 11.05
CA LYS A 14 11.93 24.81 10.86
C LYS A 14 12.49 24.66 9.45
N CYS A 15 12.72 25.78 8.79
CA CYS A 15 13.39 25.79 7.50
C CYS A 15 14.85 25.30 7.65
N PRO A 16 15.30 24.31 6.87
CA PRO A 16 16.66 23.79 6.96
C PRO A 16 17.71 24.75 6.40
N SER A 17 17.29 25.73 5.59
CA SER A 17 18.20 26.71 5.00
C SER A 17 18.43 27.94 5.87
N CYS A 18 17.38 28.48 6.51
CA CYS A 18 17.48 29.73 7.28
C CYS A 18 17.00 29.62 8.73
N GLY A 19 16.49 28.46 9.16
CA GLY A 19 16.01 28.23 10.52
C GLY A 19 14.63 28.80 10.86
N PHE A 20 13.99 29.55 9.94
CA PHE A 20 12.69 30.19 10.16
C PHE A 20 11.60 29.17 10.53
N ALA A 21 10.76 29.51 11.50
CA ALA A 21 9.62 28.69 11.90
C ALA A 21 8.45 28.93 10.93
N ASN A 22 8.09 27.90 10.19
CA ASN A 22 7.04 27.90 9.18
C ASN A 22 5.84 27.10 9.70
N ILE A 23 4.64 27.43 9.23
CA ILE A 23 3.45 26.62 9.46
C ILE A 23 3.65 25.25 8.78
N LEU A 24 3.33 24.15 9.48
CA LEU A 24 3.40 22.81 8.91
C LEU A 24 2.47 22.70 7.68
N GLY A 25 3.01 22.18 6.56
CA GLY A 25 2.27 22.01 5.30
C GLY A 25 2.50 23.11 4.27
N MET A 26 3.34 24.12 4.54
CA MET A 26 3.77 25.06 3.51
C MET A 26 4.80 24.42 2.57
N ASP A 27 4.69 24.70 1.27
CA ASP A 27 5.62 24.18 0.25
C ASP A 27 6.95 24.95 0.21
N ARG A 28 6.97 26.18 0.72
CA ARG A 28 8.15 27.07 0.73
C ARG A 28 8.25 27.80 2.05
N CYS A 29 9.48 28.15 2.41
CA CYS A 29 9.77 28.96 3.59
C CYS A 29 9.33 30.40 3.37
N ASP A 30 8.59 30.98 4.30
CA ASP A 30 8.11 32.38 4.20
C ASP A 30 9.26 33.40 4.17
N GLN A 31 10.39 33.10 4.82
CA GLN A 31 11.51 34.02 4.88
C GLN A 31 12.50 33.90 3.71
N CYS A 32 12.89 32.69 3.32
CA CYS A 32 13.96 32.48 2.32
C CYS A 32 13.50 31.76 1.06
N PHE A 33 12.22 31.43 0.94
CA PHE A 33 11.61 30.70 -0.17
C PHE A 33 12.19 29.30 -0.46
N HIS A 34 13.08 28.79 0.41
CA HIS A 34 13.57 27.41 0.32
C HIS A 34 12.40 26.42 0.31
N SER A 35 12.48 25.38 -0.52
CA SER A 35 11.42 24.37 -0.60
C SER A 35 11.32 23.60 0.71
N LEU A 36 10.12 23.60 1.28
CA LEU A 36 9.78 22.89 2.51
C LEU A 36 9.05 21.57 2.23
N MET A 37 8.85 21.20 0.96
CA MET A 37 8.15 19.97 0.57
C MET A 37 8.77 18.69 1.18
N GLN A 38 10.06 18.73 1.53
CA GLN A 38 10.76 17.61 2.19
C GLN A 38 10.93 17.80 3.70
N THR A 39 10.57 18.97 4.22
CA THR A 39 10.70 19.31 5.63
C THR A 39 9.44 18.87 6.37
N GLY A 40 9.60 18.01 7.38
CA GLY A 40 8.47 17.37 8.07
C GLY A 40 8.11 15.99 7.55
N LEU A 41 8.75 15.50 6.47
CA LEU A 41 8.72 14.08 6.18
C LEU A 41 9.39 13.33 7.33
N PRO A 42 8.81 12.22 7.81
CA PRO A 42 9.46 11.40 8.81
C PRO A 42 10.82 10.98 8.27
N LYS A 43 11.86 11.17 9.07
CA LYS A 43 13.20 10.64 8.82
C LYS A 43 13.43 9.46 9.76
N PRO A 44 14.18 8.43 9.34
CA PRO A 44 14.57 7.38 10.26
C PRO A 44 15.40 7.98 11.41
N ASN A 45 15.15 7.50 12.62
CA ASN A 45 15.92 7.85 13.80
C ASN A 45 17.38 7.44 13.59
N GLN A 46 18.32 8.25 14.07
CA GLN A 46 19.74 7.94 13.95
C GLN A 46 20.04 6.59 14.62
N GLY A 47 20.71 5.70 13.87
CA GLY A 47 21.08 4.36 14.33
C GLY A 47 19.96 3.30 14.21
N ASP A 48 18.71 3.66 13.91
CA ASP A 48 17.65 2.68 13.71
C ASP A 48 17.71 2.05 12.31
N LYS A 49 18.45 0.94 12.22
CA LYS A 49 18.62 0.16 11.00
C LYS A 49 17.30 -0.39 10.45
N LEU A 50 16.35 -0.73 11.32
CA LEU A 50 15.06 -1.31 10.91
C LEU A 50 14.19 -0.23 10.26
N GLN A 51 14.05 0.90 10.95
CA GLN A 51 13.29 2.03 10.44
C GLN A 51 13.90 2.55 9.13
N THR A 52 15.23 2.67 9.07
CA THR A 52 15.93 3.05 7.84
C THR A 52 15.62 2.08 6.69
N ALA A 53 15.70 0.77 6.94
CA ALA A 53 15.40 -0.23 5.92
C ALA A 53 13.95 -0.12 5.41
N ILE A 54 12.97 0.06 6.29
CA ILE A 54 11.57 0.21 5.91
C ILE A 54 11.33 1.50 5.10
N MET A 55 11.95 2.60 5.49
CA MET A 55 11.68 3.93 4.91
C MET A 55 12.42 4.20 3.60
N THR A 56 13.50 3.47 3.32
CA THR A 56 14.37 3.76 2.15
C THR A 56 14.49 2.63 1.15
N THR A 57 14.26 1.38 1.57
CA THR A 57 14.37 0.25 0.64
C THR A 57 13.18 0.27 -0.33
N PRO A 58 13.40 0.15 -1.65
CA PRO A 58 12.33 0.04 -2.63
C PRO A 58 11.61 -1.31 -2.54
N VAL A 59 10.32 -1.33 -2.89
CA VAL A 59 9.48 -2.53 -2.98
C VAL A 59 10.08 -3.58 -3.92
N ALA A 60 10.87 -3.17 -4.92
CA ALA A 60 11.64 -4.06 -5.78
C ALA A 60 12.44 -5.13 -5.00
N ALA A 61 12.97 -4.79 -3.82
CA ALA A 61 13.72 -5.72 -2.98
C ALA A 61 12.87 -6.84 -2.35
N LEU A 62 11.54 -6.71 -2.38
CA LEU A 62 10.58 -7.70 -1.90
C LEU A 62 10.06 -8.62 -3.02
N LEU A 63 10.34 -8.28 -4.28
CA LEU A 63 9.86 -9.03 -5.42
C LEU A 63 10.53 -10.40 -5.45
N THR A 64 9.71 -11.44 -5.32
CA THR A 64 10.16 -12.84 -5.29
C THR A 64 9.77 -13.60 -6.55
N GLY A 65 9.25 -12.90 -7.57
CA GLY A 65 8.76 -13.52 -8.81
C GLY A 65 7.54 -14.42 -8.60
N LYS A 66 6.76 -14.22 -7.52
CA LYS A 66 5.60 -15.06 -7.25
C LYS A 66 4.57 -14.92 -8.37
N ASP A 67 4.16 -16.08 -8.88
CA ASP A 67 3.11 -16.26 -9.88
C ASP A 67 1.85 -15.45 -9.52
N LEU A 68 1.58 -14.44 -10.34
CA LEU A 68 0.43 -13.58 -10.20
C LEU A 68 -0.84 -14.31 -10.70
N LEU A 69 -1.89 -14.32 -9.87
CA LEU A 69 -3.20 -14.78 -10.31
C LEU A 69 -4.03 -13.59 -10.81
N VAL A 70 -4.64 -13.77 -11.97
CA VAL A 70 -5.52 -12.77 -12.61
C VAL A 70 -6.80 -13.44 -13.09
N CYS A 71 -7.93 -12.74 -12.95
CA CYS A 71 -9.22 -13.14 -13.52
C CYS A 71 -9.96 -11.95 -14.15
N SER A 72 -11.03 -12.26 -14.91
CA SER A 72 -11.94 -11.26 -15.48
C SER A 72 -13.08 -10.96 -14.50
N PRO A 73 -13.67 -9.74 -14.48
CA PRO A 73 -14.87 -9.46 -13.69
C PRO A 73 -16.08 -10.31 -14.10
N SER A 74 -16.08 -10.85 -15.33
CA SER A 74 -17.13 -11.73 -15.87
C SER A 74 -16.97 -13.20 -15.47
N ASP A 75 -15.83 -13.58 -14.88
CA ASP A 75 -15.60 -14.91 -14.36
C ASP A 75 -16.56 -15.23 -13.20
N SER A 76 -16.86 -16.51 -13.02
CA SER A 76 -17.66 -16.96 -11.88
C SER A 76 -16.81 -17.01 -10.60
N VAL A 77 -17.45 -16.80 -9.45
CA VAL A 77 -16.80 -17.00 -8.15
C VAL A 77 -16.34 -18.45 -8.00
N GLN A 78 -17.09 -19.43 -8.51
CA GLN A 78 -16.66 -20.83 -8.51
C GLN A 78 -15.30 -21.03 -9.19
N LYS A 79 -15.06 -20.38 -10.34
CA LYS A 79 -13.77 -20.45 -11.04
C LYS A 79 -12.64 -19.94 -10.16
N VAL A 80 -12.83 -18.79 -9.48
CA VAL A 80 -11.84 -18.23 -8.57
C VAL A 80 -11.56 -19.16 -7.38
N VAL A 81 -12.59 -19.75 -6.78
CA VAL A 81 -12.42 -20.71 -5.68
C VAL A 81 -11.57 -21.90 -6.11
N ARG A 82 -11.81 -22.45 -7.31
CA ARG A 82 -11.00 -23.54 -7.86
C ARG A 82 -9.54 -23.13 -8.09
N ILE A 83 -9.31 -21.91 -8.58
CA ILE A 83 -7.95 -21.36 -8.74
C ILE A 83 -7.25 -21.26 -7.39
N PHE A 84 -7.92 -20.74 -6.35
CA PHE A 84 -7.35 -20.64 -5.01
C PHE A 84 -6.95 -22.00 -4.43
N GLN A 85 -7.81 -23.01 -4.60
CA GLN A 85 -7.54 -24.38 -4.15
C GLN A 85 -6.36 -25.01 -4.89
N LYS A 86 -6.30 -24.85 -6.22
CA LYS A 86 -5.24 -25.43 -7.06
C LYS A 86 -3.88 -24.78 -6.81
N GLU A 87 -3.86 -23.45 -6.75
CA GLU A 87 -2.63 -22.67 -6.71
C GLU A 87 -2.13 -22.42 -5.28
N ASN A 88 -2.91 -22.84 -4.27
CA ASN A 88 -2.67 -22.58 -2.85
C ASN A 88 -2.41 -21.09 -2.55
N LYS A 89 -3.22 -20.22 -3.16
CA LYS A 89 -3.15 -18.77 -3.03
C LYS A 89 -4.48 -18.21 -2.57
N ASN A 90 -4.42 -17.04 -1.93
CA ASN A 90 -5.54 -16.47 -1.18
C ASN A 90 -6.01 -15.11 -1.73
N CYS A 91 -5.48 -14.70 -2.88
CA CYS A 91 -5.72 -13.40 -3.50
C CYS A 91 -5.58 -13.52 -5.03
N ILE A 92 -6.47 -12.86 -5.75
CA ILE A 92 -6.48 -12.75 -7.21
C ILE A 92 -6.75 -11.30 -7.60
N LEU A 93 -6.07 -10.84 -8.65
CA LEU A 93 -6.35 -9.53 -9.24
C LEU A 93 -7.44 -9.67 -10.30
N VAL A 94 -8.33 -8.68 -10.34
CA VAL A 94 -9.36 -8.59 -11.37
C VAL A 94 -8.90 -7.58 -12.41
N TYR A 95 -8.64 -8.06 -13.61
CA TYR A 95 -8.05 -7.29 -14.70
C TYR A 95 -8.96 -7.33 -15.91
N GLU A 96 -9.25 -6.16 -16.48
CA GLU A 96 -10.12 -6.02 -17.64
C GLU A 96 -9.60 -4.88 -18.52
N ARG A 97 -9.60 -5.09 -19.84
CA ARG A 97 -9.21 -4.06 -20.83
C ARG A 97 -7.89 -3.35 -20.49
N LYS A 98 -6.87 -4.13 -20.13
CA LYS A 98 -5.54 -3.67 -19.71
C LYS A 98 -5.53 -2.77 -18.45
N LYS A 99 -6.53 -2.90 -17.57
CA LYS A 99 -6.61 -2.14 -16.32
C LYS A 99 -6.92 -3.04 -15.14
N LEU A 100 -6.26 -2.76 -14.02
CA LEU A 100 -6.59 -3.35 -12.73
C LEU A 100 -7.89 -2.73 -12.23
N VAL A 101 -8.98 -3.50 -12.30
CA VAL A 101 -10.33 -3.02 -11.93
C VAL A 101 -10.76 -3.49 -10.55
N GLY A 102 -10.11 -4.53 -10.01
CA GLY A 102 -10.47 -5.06 -8.70
C GLY A 102 -9.44 -6.01 -8.10
N ILE A 103 -9.73 -6.42 -6.87
CA ILE A 103 -9.02 -7.46 -6.13
C ILE A 103 -10.03 -8.31 -5.38
N LEU A 104 -9.76 -9.61 -5.25
CA LEU A 104 -10.58 -10.52 -4.48
C LEU A 104 -9.70 -11.47 -3.67
N SER A 105 -10.02 -11.63 -2.39
CA SER A 105 -9.28 -12.49 -1.45
C SER A 105 -10.19 -13.51 -0.76
N ASN A 106 -9.61 -14.51 -0.10
CA ASN A 106 -10.38 -15.48 0.72
C ASN A 106 -11.24 -14.78 1.79
N ARG A 107 -10.76 -13.66 2.34
CA ARG A 107 -11.54 -12.85 3.27
C ARG A 107 -12.80 -12.34 2.60
N ASP A 108 -12.70 -11.82 1.40
CA ASP A 108 -13.86 -11.30 0.66
C ASP A 108 -14.86 -12.42 0.34
N LEU A 109 -14.37 -13.62 -0.02
CA LEU A 109 -15.23 -14.79 -0.18
C LEU A 109 -16.00 -15.12 1.11
N LEU A 110 -15.31 -15.12 2.27
CA LEU A 110 -15.95 -15.40 3.56
C LEU A 110 -17.03 -14.37 3.91
N TRP A 111 -16.76 -13.07 3.72
CA TRP A 111 -17.67 -12.00 4.16
C TRP A 111 -18.76 -11.62 3.14
N ARG A 112 -18.46 -11.76 1.84
CA ARG A 112 -19.34 -11.31 0.76
C ARG A 112 -20.06 -12.45 0.05
N VAL A 113 -19.55 -13.68 0.14
CA VAL A 113 -20.10 -14.83 -0.60
C VAL A 113 -20.70 -15.88 0.33
N ALA A 114 -19.95 -16.32 1.35
CA ALA A 114 -20.40 -17.40 2.23
C ALA A 114 -21.75 -17.07 2.90
N GLY A 115 -22.69 -18.01 2.84
CA GLY A 115 -24.05 -17.85 3.38
C GLY A 115 -24.99 -16.95 2.58
N LYS A 116 -24.51 -16.24 1.54
CA LYS A 116 -25.32 -15.32 0.72
C LYS A 116 -25.73 -15.90 -0.63
N TYR A 117 -24.96 -16.85 -1.15
CA TYR A 117 -25.20 -17.47 -2.46
C TYR A 117 -25.16 -18.98 -2.37
N GLN A 118 -26.15 -19.64 -2.98
CA GLN A 118 -26.22 -21.10 -3.07
C GLN A 118 -25.47 -21.64 -4.30
N ASP A 119 -25.53 -20.94 -5.43
CA ASP A 119 -24.89 -21.34 -6.68
C ASP A 119 -23.79 -20.34 -7.10
N LEU A 120 -22.54 -20.72 -6.86
CA LEU A 120 -21.37 -19.88 -7.16
C LEU A 120 -21.03 -19.80 -8.66
N THR A 121 -21.67 -20.61 -9.51
CA THR A 121 -21.47 -20.57 -10.96
C THR A 121 -22.11 -19.32 -11.58
N LYS A 122 -23.19 -18.83 -10.95
CA LYS A 122 -23.97 -17.65 -11.37
C LYS A 122 -23.45 -16.34 -10.78
N VAL A 123 -22.67 -16.37 -9.70
CA VAL A 123 -22.11 -15.17 -9.07
C VAL A 123 -20.88 -14.71 -9.84
N LYS A 124 -20.89 -13.45 -10.30
CA LYS A 124 -19.78 -12.84 -11.03
C LYS A 124 -18.75 -12.23 -10.09
N VAL A 125 -17.47 -12.37 -10.40
CA VAL A 125 -16.38 -11.75 -9.62
C VAL A 125 -16.59 -10.24 -9.48
N GLY A 126 -17.03 -9.57 -10.55
CA GLY A 126 -17.27 -8.12 -10.56
C GLY A 126 -18.30 -7.62 -9.54
N THR A 127 -19.18 -8.48 -9.03
CA THR A 127 -20.19 -8.11 -8.01
C THR A 127 -19.67 -8.23 -6.58
N VAL A 128 -18.60 -9.01 -6.35
CA VAL A 128 -18.06 -9.30 -5.01
C VAL A 128 -16.63 -8.80 -4.81
N MET A 129 -15.93 -8.41 -5.87
CA MET A 129 -14.58 -7.84 -5.80
C MET A 129 -14.54 -6.50 -5.06
N THR A 130 -13.39 -6.19 -4.46
CA THR A 130 -13.09 -4.82 -4.03
C THR A 130 -12.63 -4.05 -5.26
N ARG A 131 -13.37 -3.00 -5.62
CA ARG A 131 -13.07 -2.14 -6.79
C ARG A 131 -11.92 -1.20 -6.48
N ASN A 132 -11.19 -0.79 -7.53
CA ASN A 132 -10.13 0.22 -7.46
C ASN A 132 -9.13 -0.02 -6.32
N PRO A 133 -8.46 -1.20 -6.27
CA PRO A 133 -7.55 -1.52 -5.19
C PRO A 133 -6.38 -0.55 -5.14
N GLU A 134 -5.94 -0.20 -3.93
CA GLU A 134 -4.68 0.51 -3.74
C GLU A 134 -3.51 -0.35 -4.21
N TYR A 135 -2.53 0.26 -4.86
CA TYR A 135 -1.33 -0.40 -5.36
C TYR A 135 -0.08 0.45 -5.07
N VAL A 136 1.09 -0.14 -5.29
CA VAL A 136 2.40 0.54 -5.26
C VAL A 136 3.18 0.27 -6.53
N ARG A 137 4.27 1.01 -6.74
CA ARG A 137 5.29 0.77 -7.77
C ARG A 137 6.50 0.08 -7.16
N ALA A 138 7.30 -0.58 -8.01
CA ALA A 138 8.54 -1.22 -7.57
C ALA A 138 9.56 -0.23 -6.97
N THR A 139 9.50 1.03 -7.39
CA THR A 139 10.35 2.13 -6.90
C THR A 139 9.89 2.71 -5.56
N ASP A 140 8.65 2.46 -5.14
CA ASP A 140 8.13 3.02 -3.90
C ASP A 140 8.84 2.39 -2.69
N PRO A 141 9.09 3.15 -1.62
CA PRO A 141 9.60 2.60 -0.36
C PRO A 141 8.68 1.53 0.25
N ILE A 142 9.28 0.53 0.92
CA ILE A 142 8.54 -0.49 1.70
C ILE A 142 7.54 0.15 2.69
N ALA A 143 7.89 1.30 3.27
CA ALA A 143 7.03 2.07 4.15
C ALA A 143 5.64 2.36 3.55
N TYR A 144 5.55 2.63 2.24
CA TYR A 144 4.26 2.85 1.59
C TYR A 144 3.39 1.60 1.61
N VAL A 145 3.95 0.43 1.34
CA VAL A 145 3.22 -0.84 1.40
C VAL A 145 2.71 -1.09 2.81
N VAL A 146 3.57 -0.93 3.83
CA VAL A 146 3.20 -1.14 5.23
C VAL A 146 2.12 -0.15 5.65
N ASN A 147 2.25 1.13 5.28
CA ASN A 147 1.27 2.16 5.58
C ASN A 147 -0.09 1.87 4.93
N LYS A 148 -0.12 1.47 3.64
CA LYS A 148 -1.37 1.09 2.95
C LYS A 148 -2.03 -0.11 3.62
N MET A 149 -1.27 -1.12 4.02
CA MET A 149 -1.80 -2.27 4.74
C MET A 149 -2.42 -1.87 6.10
N ALA A 150 -1.73 -1.01 6.85
CA ALA A 150 -2.18 -0.54 8.16
C ALA A 150 -3.44 0.32 8.06
N MET A 151 -3.44 1.33 7.18
CA MET A 151 -4.55 2.28 7.03
C MET A 151 -5.76 1.65 6.34
N GLY A 152 -5.53 0.80 5.33
CA GLY A 152 -6.60 0.19 4.54
C GLY A 152 -7.15 -1.11 5.11
N GLY A 153 -6.53 -1.67 6.16
CA GLY A 153 -6.99 -2.91 6.78
C GLY A 153 -6.93 -4.12 5.83
N PHE A 154 -5.99 -4.12 4.88
CA PHE A 154 -5.76 -5.22 3.94
C PHE A 154 -4.30 -5.69 3.99
N ARG A 155 -4.05 -6.92 3.54
CA ARG A 155 -2.73 -7.59 3.64
C ARG A 155 -2.11 -7.91 2.30
N HIS A 156 -2.79 -7.60 1.20
CA HIS A 156 -2.33 -7.84 -0.15
C HIS A 156 -2.28 -6.49 -0.86
N VAL A 157 -1.12 -6.11 -1.36
CA VAL A 157 -0.91 -4.85 -2.09
C VAL A 157 -0.35 -5.20 -3.46
N PRO A 158 -1.08 -4.96 -4.56
CA PRO A 158 -0.58 -5.10 -5.91
C PRO A 158 0.62 -4.18 -6.17
N VAL A 159 1.57 -4.68 -6.96
CA VAL A 159 2.65 -3.88 -7.55
C VAL A 159 2.38 -3.74 -9.03
N LEU A 160 2.28 -2.50 -9.51
CA LEU A 160 2.10 -2.21 -10.93
C LEU A 160 3.39 -1.69 -11.56
N ALA A 161 3.58 -2.05 -12.83
CA ALA A 161 4.52 -1.38 -13.70
C ALA A 161 3.99 0.01 -14.12
N GLU A 162 4.84 0.81 -14.78
CA GLU A 162 4.47 2.17 -15.20
C GLU A 162 3.31 2.19 -16.20
N ASP A 163 3.20 1.16 -17.04
CA ASP A 163 2.11 0.97 -18.02
C ASP A 163 0.78 0.50 -17.38
N GLY A 164 0.75 0.31 -16.05
CA GLY A 164 -0.40 -0.18 -15.31
C GLY A 164 -0.57 -1.71 -15.33
N THR A 165 0.39 -2.44 -15.93
CA THR A 165 0.39 -3.90 -15.91
C THR A 165 0.73 -4.41 -14.51
N PRO A 166 -0.07 -5.33 -13.94
CA PRO A 166 0.26 -5.94 -12.67
C PRO A 166 1.51 -6.81 -12.74
N HIS A 167 2.47 -6.54 -11.87
CA HIS A 167 3.75 -7.25 -11.81
C HIS A 167 3.77 -8.30 -10.67
N SER A 168 3.27 -7.94 -9.48
CA SER A 168 3.24 -8.86 -8.34
C SER A 168 2.19 -8.46 -7.29
N ILE A 169 2.08 -9.25 -6.22
CA ILE A 169 1.37 -8.90 -5.00
C ILE A 169 2.34 -9.02 -3.84
N ILE A 170 2.45 -7.97 -3.02
CA ILE A 170 3.20 -8.00 -1.76
C ILE A 170 2.24 -8.32 -0.61
N ILE A 171 2.69 -9.24 0.26
CA ILE A 171 2.04 -9.51 1.54
C ILE A 171 2.96 -9.16 2.71
N ILE A 172 2.38 -8.95 3.90
CA ILE A 172 3.16 -8.61 5.10
C ILE A 172 4.28 -9.63 5.40
N LYS A 173 4.07 -10.91 5.05
CA LYS A 173 5.09 -11.97 5.18
C LYS A 173 6.34 -11.68 4.35
N ASP A 174 6.21 -11.02 3.19
CA ASP A 174 7.34 -10.68 2.33
C ASP A 174 8.20 -9.59 2.98
N VAL A 175 7.55 -8.57 3.54
CA VAL A 175 8.21 -7.51 4.32
C VAL A 175 8.94 -8.11 5.51
N LEU A 176 8.24 -8.89 6.34
CA LEU A 176 8.84 -9.52 7.54
C LEU A 176 9.98 -10.47 7.17
N GLY A 177 9.82 -11.26 6.10
CA GLY A 177 10.86 -12.16 5.61
C GLY A 177 12.11 -11.41 5.14
N TYR A 178 11.95 -10.30 4.42
CA TYR A 178 13.06 -9.45 3.99
C TYR A 178 13.80 -8.83 5.19
N LEU A 179 13.06 -8.22 6.11
CA LEU A 179 13.65 -7.58 7.30
C LEU A 179 14.37 -8.59 8.20
N SER A 180 13.83 -9.81 8.33
CA SER A 180 14.43 -10.89 9.11
C SER A 180 15.76 -11.38 8.51
N ARG A 181 15.83 -11.51 7.18
CA ARG A 181 17.08 -11.92 6.49
C ARG A 181 18.17 -10.88 6.63
N ARG A 182 17.81 -9.60 6.48
CA ARG A 182 18.75 -8.48 6.59
C ARG A 182 19.36 -8.34 8.00
N ARG A 183 18.62 -8.76 9.04
CA ARG A 183 19.11 -8.74 10.42
C ARG A 183 20.16 -9.83 10.71
N LYS A 184 20.18 -10.92 9.93
CA LYS A 184 21.14 -12.02 10.07
C LYS A 184 22.45 -11.81 9.29
N SER A 185 22.48 -10.83 8.39
CA SER A 185 23.64 -10.50 7.56
C SER A 185 24.48 -9.34 8.13
N THR A 186 24.29 -9.00 9.40
CA THR A 186 25.09 -8.06 10.19
C THR A 186 25.50 -8.76 11.47
#